data_AF-A0A843LPJ7-F1
#
_entry.id   AF-A0A843LPJ7-F1
#
_cell.length_a   1.000
_cell.length_b   1.000
_cell.length_c   1.000
_cell.angle_alpha   90.00
_cell.angle_beta   90.00
_cell.angle_gamma   90.00
#
_symmetry.space_group_name_H-M   'P 1'
#
loop_
_entity.id
_entity.type
_entity.pdbx_description
1 polymer ?
#
loop_
_entity_poly.entity_id
_entity_poly.type
_entity_poly.pdbx_seq_one_letter_code
_entity_poly.pdbx_strand_id
1 'polypeptide(L)'
;MQLELDDPYVVVYKQIHAVVDDNAGRVELLERSNCYGGSAWARYHYSHGPLVKSSRALGEWFRYELVPGKADLDLVSSRRSAGIESVAVNGSEVAITYAGLGGGGVGATLTRARAEDVLRYDVTECGGGRIGRGTIVFPRRERMIIGVDDTDSKSDGATWTLIHNIAARVDRAEARYISHSLVQLFPVPTKTQNCVATVVEFACLPERGEAMLSDFKALLRKYSVSSQTGMAVFRGYDPSSLLPFGQRCKRERVQLEDALEAARESGVQILMNGHGQIGAVAALPFCARPDESVVPGA
;
A
#
# COMPACT_ATOMS: atom_id res chain seq x y z
N MET A 1 6.10 -11.18 41.23
CA MET A 1 6.24 -11.70 39.85
C MET A 1 7.22 -10.79 39.14
N GLN A 2 8.35 -11.33 38.67
CA GLN A 2 9.36 -10.56 37.95
C GLN A 2 8.94 -10.45 36.47
N LEU A 3 9.10 -9.27 35.88
CA LEU A 3 8.80 -9.07 34.47
C LEU A 3 10.00 -9.53 33.64
N GLU A 4 9.73 -10.30 32.60
CA GLU A 4 10.74 -10.84 31.67
C GLU A 4 10.39 -10.42 30.23
N LEU A 5 11.41 -10.25 29.40
CA LEU A 5 11.27 -9.90 27.98
C LEU A 5 11.71 -11.08 27.13
N ASP A 6 10.87 -11.50 26.18
CA ASP A 6 11.25 -12.43 25.12
C ASP A 6 12.03 -11.66 24.03
N ASP A 7 13.29 -12.06 23.80
CA ASP A 7 14.21 -11.45 22.82
C ASP A 7 14.32 -9.91 22.95
N PRO A 8 14.96 -9.39 24.00
CA PRO A 8 14.88 -7.97 24.42
C PRO A 8 15.43 -6.96 23.41
N TYR A 9 16.09 -7.42 22.34
CA TYR A 9 16.72 -6.56 21.34
C TYR A 9 16.09 -6.64 19.96
N VAL A 10 15.09 -7.50 19.75
CA VAL A 10 14.45 -7.68 18.44
C VAL A 10 13.02 -7.15 18.48
N VAL A 11 12.77 -6.13 17.67
CA VAL A 11 11.40 -5.67 17.40
C VAL A 11 10.98 -6.20 16.04
N VAL A 12 10.15 -7.24 16.00
CA VAL A 12 9.69 -7.86 14.76
C VAL A 12 8.68 -6.94 14.05
N TYR A 13 8.79 -6.76 12.73
CA TYR A 13 7.76 -6.04 11.96
C TYR A 13 6.48 -6.86 11.86
N LYS A 14 5.32 -6.19 11.77
CA LYS A 14 4.03 -6.87 11.66
C LYS A 14 3.99 -7.66 10.35
N GLN A 15 4.24 -6.96 9.23
CA GLN A 15 4.12 -7.48 7.86
C GLN A 15 5.13 -6.78 6.95
N ILE A 16 5.62 -7.49 5.92
CA ILE A 16 6.40 -6.88 4.84
C ILE A 16 5.89 -7.41 3.49
N HIS A 17 5.72 -6.51 2.52
CA HIS A 17 5.25 -6.86 1.19
C HIS A 17 6.11 -6.22 0.10
N ALA A 18 6.35 -6.95 -0.98
CA ALA A 18 7.03 -6.46 -2.17
C ALA A 18 6.06 -6.44 -3.36
N VAL A 19 5.60 -5.25 -3.73
CA VAL A 19 4.75 -5.03 -4.91
C VAL A 19 5.65 -4.72 -6.09
N VAL A 20 5.51 -5.43 -7.20
CA VAL A 20 6.42 -5.32 -8.35
C VAL A 20 5.64 -4.86 -9.58
N ASP A 21 6.24 -4.00 -10.40
CA ASP A 21 5.65 -3.64 -11.68
C ASP A 21 5.76 -4.77 -12.72
N ASP A 22 5.00 -4.68 -13.80
CA ASP A 22 4.86 -5.78 -14.78
C ASP A 22 6.21 -6.19 -15.38
N ASN A 23 7.05 -5.20 -15.68
CA ASN A 23 8.37 -5.38 -16.28
C ASN A 23 9.48 -5.73 -15.26
N ALA A 24 9.15 -5.85 -13.97
CA ALA A 24 10.11 -6.05 -12.88
C ALA A 24 11.24 -5.00 -12.87
N GLY A 25 10.95 -3.77 -13.29
CA GLY A 25 11.86 -2.62 -13.24
C GLY A 25 11.71 -1.78 -11.96
N ARG A 26 10.60 -1.95 -11.24
CA ARG A 26 10.31 -1.24 -9.97
C ARG A 26 9.73 -2.18 -8.93
N VAL A 27 10.14 -1.98 -7.69
CA VAL A 27 9.60 -2.68 -6.53
C VAL A 27 9.18 -1.64 -5.49
N GLU A 28 7.93 -1.68 -5.04
CA GLU A 28 7.54 -0.97 -3.83
C GLU A 28 7.60 -1.92 -2.64
N LEU A 29 8.53 -1.64 -1.73
CA LEU A 29 8.66 -2.34 -0.46
C LEU A 29 7.78 -1.65 0.58
N LEU A 30 6.87 -2.41 1.18
CA LEU A 30 5.91 -1.96 2.17
C LEU A 30 6.23 -2.63 3.51
N GLU A 31 6.71 -1.88 4.47
CA GLU A 31 7.08 -2.38 5.80
C GLU A 31 6.10 -1.87 6.87
N ARG A 32 5.34 -2.77 7.50
CA ARG A 32 4.44 -2.42 8.58
C ARG A 32 5.12 -2.59 9.93
N SER A 33 5.37 -1.48 10.60
CA SER A 33 6.20 -1.47 11.79
C SER A 33 5.43 -1.67 13.10
N ASN A 34 6.10 -2.28 14.09
CA ASN A 34 5.72 -2.25 15.51
C ASN A 34 6.43 -1.13 16.30
N CYS A 35 7.41 -0.45 15.70
CA CYS A 35 8.18 0.61 16.35
C CYS A 35 8.45 1.74 15.36
N TYR A 36 7.64 2.80 15.46
CA TYR A 36 7.75 3.98 14.61
C TYR A 36 9.14 4.61 14.70
N GLY A 37 9.70 4.79 15.91
CA GLY A 37 11.01 5.42 16.10
C GLY A 37 12.15 4.66 15.39
N GLY A 38 12.20 3.33 15.55
CA GLY A 38 13.19 2.50 14.86
C GLY A 38 13.03 2.52 13.33
N SER A 39 11.79 2.64 12.85
CA SER A 39 11.50 2.64 11.41
C SER A 39 11.68 4.01 10.77
N ALA A 40 11.47 5.09 11.53
CA ALA A 40 11.85 6.44 11.13
C ALA A 40 13.37 6.56 10.98
N TRP A 41 14.13 5.96 11.89
CA TRP A 41 15.59 5.84 11.75
C TRP A 41 15.97 5.01 10.53
N ALA A 42 15.37 3.83 10.35
CA ALA A 42 15.62 2.98 9.18
C ALA A 42 15.35 3.72 7.88
N ARG A 43 14.19 4.39 7.77
CA ARG A 43 13.82 5.22 6.62
C ARG A 43 14.87 6.29 6.34
N TYR A 44 15.31 7.03 7.36
CA TYR A 44 16.35 8.04 7.15
C TYR A 44 17.60 7.43 6.52
N HIS A 45 18.14 6.34 7.05
CA HIS A 45 19.38 5.76 6.50
C HIS A 45 19.19 5.10 5.13
N TYR A 46 18.12 4.31 4.98
CA TYR A 46 17.89 3.50 3.78
C TYR A 46 17.59 4.38 2.57
N SER A 47 16.88 5.49 2.75
CA SER A 47 16.48 6.39 1.66
C SER A 47 17.63 7.17 1.02
N HIS A 48 18.83 7.16 1.63
CA HIS A 48 20.04 7.69 1.01
C HIS A 48 20.84 6.62 0.25
N GLY A 49 20.31 5.39 0.18
CA GLY A 49 20.89 4.28 -0.56
C GLY A 49 20.62 4.39 -2.08
N PRO A 50 21.54 3.88 -2.92
CA PRO A 50 21.47 4.06 -4.38
C PRO A 50 20.31 3.31 -5.05
N LEU A 51 19.76 2.28 -4.40
CA LEU A 51 18.63 1.50 -4.92
C LEU A 51 17.27 2.08 -4.52
N VAL A 52 17.21 3.08 -3.63
CA VAL A 52 15.97 3.71 -3.18
C VAL A 52 15.73 5.00 -3.96
N LYS A 53 14.62 5.06 -4.71
CA LYS A 53 14.20 6.24 -5.49
C LYS A 53 13.41 7.23 -4.65
N SER A 54 12.51 6.72 -3.83
CA SER A 54 11.67 7.53 -2.98
C SER A 54 11.28 6.75 -1.73
N SER A 55 10.88 7.46 -0.67
CA SER A 55 10.38 6.83 0.54
C SER A 55 9.39 7.74 1.25
N ARG A 56 8.41 7.13 1.95
CA ARG A 56 7.44 7.86 2.77
C ARG A 56 6.93 6.99 3.91
N ALA A 57 6.37 7.65 4.92
CA ALA A 57 5.65 6.99 6.01
C ALA A 57 4.15 7.32 5.88
N LEU A 58 3.30 6.32 6.06
CA LEU A 58 1.84 6.42 6.05
C LEU A 58 1.28 5.62 7.23
N GLY A 59 1.01 6.29 8.35
CA GLY A 59 0.66 5.64 9.60
C GLY A 59 1.78 4.68 10.05
N GLU A 60 1.47 3.38 10.16
CA GLU A 60 2.43 2.34 10.54
C GLU A 60 3.27 1.80 9.37
N TRP A 61 2.96 2.21 8.14
CA TRP A 61 3.61 1.73 6.92
C TRP A 61 4.76 2.63 6.49
N PHE A 62 5.91 2.01 6.22
CA PHE A 62 7.06 2.64 5.59
C PHE A 62 7.18 2.08 4.19
N ARG A 63 7.05 2.96 3.19
CA ARG A 63 7.02 2.60 1.77
C ARG A 63 8.29 3.08 1.11
N TYR A 64 8.97 2.20 0.39
CA TYR A 64 10.18 2.51 -0.38
C TYR A 64 9.96 2.13 -1.83
N GLU A 65 10.20 3.06 -2.74
CA GLU A 65 10.29 2.75 -4.16
C GLU A 65 11.73 2.37 -4.50
N LEU A 66 11.90 1.14 -4.95
CA LEU A 66 13.19 0.51 -5.18
C LEU A 66 13.39 0.22 -6.67
N VAL A 67 14.64 0.25 -7.10
CA VAL A 67 15.07 -0.27 -8.41
C VAL A 67 15.85 -1.56 -8.20
N PRO A 68 15.49 -2.66 -8.90
CA PRO A 68 16.25 -3.90 -8.88
C PRO A 68 17.70 -3.69 -9.30
N GLY A 69 18.61 -4.37 -8.60
CA GLY A 69 20.05 -4.24 -8.82
C GLY A 69 20.85 -4.57 -7.57
N LYS A 70 22.16 -4.34 -7.67
CA LYS A 70 23.11 -4.48 -6.57
C LYS A 70 23.92 -3.21 -6.45
N ALA A 71 24.23 -2.82 -5.22
CA ALA A 71 25.09 -1.70 -4.93
C ALA A 71 25.97 -1.96 -3.71
N ASP A 72 27.18 -1.42 -3.75
CA ASP A 72 28.08 -1.43 -2.60
C ASP A 72 27.69 -0.29 -1.66
N LEU A 73 27.52 -0.62 -0.38
CA LEU A 73 27.19 0.36 0.66
C LEU A 73 28.45 0.79 1.40
N ASP A 74 28.80 2.07 1.30
CA ASP A 74 29.79 2.71 2.14
C ASP A 74 29.16 3.05 3.51
N LEU A 75 29.07 2.04 4.38
CA LEU A 75 28.44 2.15 5.68
C LEU A 75 29.32 2.95 6.65
N VAL A 76 28.78 4.07 7.13
CA VAL A 76 29.47 4.97 8.07
C VAL A 76 28.62 5.16 9.31
N SER A 77 29.24 4.95 10.47
CA SER A 77 28.59 5.14 11.78
C SER A 77 27.94 6.53 11.88
N SER A 78 26.72 6.58 12.39
CA SER A 78 25.87 7.77 12.57
C SER A 78 25.51 8.56 11.30
N ARG A 79 26.03 8.21 10.12
CA ARG A 79 25.77 8.94 8.87
C ARG A 79 25.00 8.11 7.85
N ARG A 80 25.52 6.95 7.50
CA ARG A 80 24.93 5.98 6.56
C ARG A 80 25.06 4.60 7.18
N SER A 81 24.38 4.39 8.28
CA SER A 81 24.62 3.23 9.13
C SER A 81 23.84 1.99 8.69
N ALA A 82 22.94 2.10 7.71
CA ALA A 82 22.25 0.97 7.14
C ALA A 82 21.70 1.29 5.75
N GLY A 83 21.36 0.26 4.97
CA GLY A 83 20.77 0.41 3.64
C GLY A 83 20.45 -0.93 2.98
N ILE A 84 20.10 -0.85 1.70
CA ILE A 84 19.77 -2.00 0.85
C ILE A 84 20.92 -2.25 -0.12
N GLU A 85 21.59 -3.39 0.00
CA GLU A 85 22.72 -3.82 -0.87
C GLU A 85 22.21 -4.43 -2.17
N SER A 86 21.08 -5.14 -2.16
CA SER A 86 20.52 -5.72 -3.37
C SER A 86 19.01 -5.86 -3.34
N VAL A 87 18.40 -5.78 -4.53
CA VAL A 87 16.99 -6.06 -4.80
C VAL A 87 16.95 -6.95 -6.05
N ALA A 88 16.48 -8.18 -5.92
CA ALA A 88 16.37 -9.13 -7.01
C ALA A 88 14.93 -9.63 -7.15
N VAL A 89 14.36 -9.53 -8.35
CA VAL A 89 13.04 -10.08 -8.68
C VAL A 89 13.26 -11.35 -9.49
N ASN A 90 12.89 -12.50 -8.92
CA ASN A 90 13.12 -13.82 -9.50
C ASN A 90 11.78 -14.54 -9.65
N GLY A 91 11.13 -14.39 -10.81
CA GLY A 91 9.82 -14.99 -11.06
C GLY A 91 8.78 -14.53 -10.05
N SER A 92 8.34 -15.44 -9.18
CA SER A 92 7.32 -15.23 -8.13
C SER A 92 7.88 -14.73 -6.80
N GLU A 93 9.19 -14.44 -6.71
CA GLU A 93 9.84 -14.05 -5.47
C GLU A 93 10.64 -12.76 -5.62
N VAL A 94 10.76 -12.02 -4.52
CA VAL A 94 11.61 -10.84 -4.40
C VAL A 94 12.58 -11.06 -3.25
N ALA A 95 13.87 -11.01 -3.53
CA ALA A 95 14.92 -11.07 -2.52
C ALA A 95 15.50 -9.67 -2.28
N ILE A 96 15.56 -9.25 -1.02
CA ILE A 96 16.16 -7.97 -0.63
C ILE A 96 17.28 -8.24 0.37
N THR A 97 18.47 -7.76 0.05
CA THR A 97 19.63 -7.81 0.97
C THR A 97 19.76 -6.47 1.67
N TYR A 98 19.61 -6.51 2.99
CA TYR A 98 19.81 -5.38 3.89
C TYR A 98 21.20 -5.49 4.53
N ALA A 99 21.81 -4.34 4.82
CA ALA A 99 23.00 -4.28 5.64
C ALA A 99 22.92 -3.14 6.64
N GLY A 100 23.53 -3.31 7.80
CA GLY A 100 23.59 -2.27 8.81
C GLY A 100 24.72 -2.47 9.81
N LEU A 101 25.27 -1.35 10.29
CA LEU A 101 26.33 -1.28 11.28
C LEU A 101 25.74 -1.20 12.71
N GLY A 102 26.30 -1.99 13.63
CA GLY A 102 25.90 -2.00 15.04
C GLY A 102 24.42 -2.31 15.22
N GLY A 103 23.68 -1.44 15.89
CA GLY A 103 22.24 -1.58 16.09
C GLY A 103 21.43 -1.58 14.79
N GLY A 104 21.91 -0.90 13.74
CA GLY A 104 21.30 -0.95 12.42
C GLY A 104 21.32 -2.35 11.80
N GLY A 105 22.31 -3.17 12.19
CA GLY A 105 22.42 -4.57 11.77
C GLY A 105 21.28 -5.44 12.31
N VAL A 106 20.78 -5.17 13.52
CA VAL A 106 19.63 -5.90 14.10
C VAL A 106 18.35 -5.63 13.30
N GLY A 107 18.18 -4.37 12.88
CA GLY A 107 17.11 -3.95 11.98
C GLY A 107 17.20 -4.59 10.60
N ALA A 108 18.43 -4.73 10.06
CA ALA A 108 18.70 -5.35 8.77
C ALA A 108 18.51 -6.87 8.76
N THR A 109 18.54 -7.52 9.93
CA THR A 109 18.41 -8.97 10.07
C THR A 109 17.10 -9.34 10.76
N LEU A 110 17.13 -9.57 12.07
CA LEU A 110 16.10 -10.27 12.84
C LEU A 110 14.76 -9.55 12.85
N THR A 111 14.75 -8.21 12.89
CA THR A 111 13.53 -7.38 12.89
C THR A 111 12.68 -7.58 11.64
N ARG A 112 13.31 -7.70 10.47
CA ARG A 112 12.61 -7.91 9.19
C ARG A 112 12.43 -9.39 8.88
N ALA A 113 13.42 -10.22 9.21
CA ALA A 113 13.46 -11.65 8.87
C ALA A 113 12.29 -12.44 9.46
N ARG A 114 11.77 -12.01 10.62
CA ARG A 114 10.67 -12.68 11.32
C ARG A 114 9.30 -12.07 11.04
N ALA A 115 9.19 -11.10 10.13
CA ALA A 115 7.92 -10.48 9.80
C ALA A 115 6.96 -11.47 9.12
N GLU A 116 5.65 -11.22 9.22
CA GLU A 116 4.66 -11.99 8.48
C GLU A 116 4.89 -11.84 6.96
N ASP A 117 4.56 -12.89 6.21
CA ASP A 117 4.74 -13.04 4.75
C ASP A 117 6.19 -13.14 4.25
N VAL A 118 7.18 -13.26 5.14
CA VAL A 118 8.53 -13.72 4.77
C VAL A 118 8.51 -15.20 4.41
N LEU A 119 9.06 -15.56 3.25
CA LEU A 119 9.17 -16.95 2.80
C LEU A 119 10.37 -17.66 3.42
N ARG A 120 11.52 -16.99 3.40
CA ARG A 120 12.80 -17.46 3.95
C ARG A 120 13.77 -16.29 4.09
N TYR A 121 14.80 -16.50 4.89
CA TYR A 121 15.87 -15.52 5.05
C TYR A 121 17.21 -16.22 5.31
N ASP A 122 18.29 -15.49 5.01
CA ASP A 122 19.65 -15.80 5.43
C ASP A 122 20.23 -14.56 6.11
N VAL A 123 20.73 -14.71 7.34
CA VAL A 123 21.18 -13.58 8.17
C VAL A 123 22.52 -13.89 8.83
N THR A 124 23.40 -12.90 8.87
CA THR A 124 24.63 -12.97 9.65
C THR A 124 24.38 -12.58 11.11
N GLU A 125 25.36 -12.83 11.98
CA GLU A 125 25.38 -12.19 13.29
C GLU A 125 25.31 -10.66 13.18
N CYS A 126 24.68 -10.01 14.15
CA CYS A 126 24.45 -8.57 14.18
C CYS A 126 24.63 -7.98 15.59
N GLY A 127 24.68 -6.65 15.70
CA GLY A 127 24.92 -5.96 16.96
C GLY A 127 26.41 -5.80 17.30
N GLY A 128 26.70 -5.07 18.39
CA GLY A 128 28.07 -4.94 18.92
C GLY A 128 29.12 -4.47 17.92
N GLY A 129 28.89 -3.33 17.26
CA GLY A 129 29.84 -2.71 16.30
C GLY A 129 30.02 -3.44 14.95
N ARG A 130 29.44 -4.63 14.79
CA ARG A 130 29.56 -5.45 13.57
C ARG A 130 28.65 -4.95 12.45
N ILE A 131 28.95 -5.36 11.22
CA ILE A 131 28.02 -5.22 10.10
C ILE A 131 27.14 -6.48 10.05
N GLY A 132 25.84 -6.31 10.31
CA GLY A 132 24.85 -7.34 10.10
C GLY A 132 24.29 -7.27 8.68
N ARG A 133 24.15 -8.42 8.03
CA ARG A 133 23.54 -8.56 6.71
C ARG A 133 22.40 -9.56 6.73
N GLY A 134 21.31 -9.24 6.05
CA GLY A 134 20.15 -10.13 5.94
C GLY A 134 19.60 -10.12 4.53
N THR A 135 19.59 -11.27 3.87
CA THR A 135 18.83 -11.47 2.63
C THR A 135 17.49 -12.09 2.98
N ILE A 136 16.42 -11.37 2.70
CA ILE A 136 15.06 -11.77 3.06
C ILE A 136 14.25 -11.92 1.77
N VAL A 137 13.54 -13.03 1.65
CA VAL A 137 12.77 -13.39 0.46
C VAL A 137 11.29 -13.28 0.75
N PHE A 138 10.60 -12.52 -0.11
CA PHE A 138 9.17 -12.25 -0.06
C PHE A 138 8.49 -12.81 -1.32
N PRO A 139 7.18 -13.10 -1.26
CA PRO A 139 6.43 -13.31 -2.48
C PRO A 139 6.39 -12.02 -3.32
N ARG A 140 6.51 -12.15 -4.63
CA ARG A 140 6.15 -11.09 -5.58
C ARG A 140 4.65 -10.86 -5.48
N ARG A 141 4.25 -9.60 -5.28
CA ARG A 141 2.84 -9.17 -5.26
C ARG A 141 2.54 -8.18 -6.37
N GLU A 142 1.29 -8.19 -6.80
CA GLU A 142 0.68 -7.21 -7.71
C GLU A 142 -0.24 -6.29 -6.93
N ARG A 143 -0.43 -5.07 -7.44
CA ARG A 143 -1.31 -4.09 -6.82
C ARG A 143 -2.72 -4.20 -7.39
N MET A 144 -3.69 -4.24 -6.48
CA MET A 144 -5.10 -4.06 -6.79
C MET A 144 -5.63 -2.85 -6.01
N ILE A 145 -6.26 -1.92 -6.71
CA ILE A 145 -6.85 -0.71 -6.12
C ILE A 145 -8.35 -0.76 -6.36
N ILE A 146 -9.14 -0.59 -5.31
CA ILE A 146 -10.61 -0.65 -5.37
C ILE A 146 -11.16 0.69 -4.94
N GLY A 147 -11.80 1.39 -5.87
CA GLY A 147 -12.56 2.62 -5.61
C GLY A 147 -14.04 2.30 -5.43
N VAL A 148 -14.67 2.93 -4.45
CA VAL A 148 -16.10 2.76 -4.14
C VAL A 148 -16.70 4.08 -3.72
N ASP A 149 -17.94 4.31 -4.14
CA ASP A 149 -18.70 5.51 -3.79
C ASP A 149 -20.20 5.22 -3.82
N ASP A 150 -20.97 6.13 -3.19
CA ASP A 150 -22.43 6.12 -3.14
C ASP A 150 -22.98 4.82 -2.53
N THR A 151 -22.57 4.53 -1.29
CA THR A 151 -23.01 3.31 -0.57
C THR A 151 -24.01 3.59 0.54
N ASP A 152 -24.10 4.85 0.96
CA ASP A 152 -24.89 5.37 2.06
C ASP A 152 -26.08 6.21 1.57
N SER A 153 -26.92 6.63 2.51
CA SER A 153 -28.06 7.52 2.25
C SER A 153 -27.98 8.76 3.15
N LYS A 154 -29.01 9.60 3.12
CA LYS A 154 -29.10 10.76 4.04
C LYS A 154 -29.35 10.34 5.49
N SER A 155 -29.92 9.16 5.73
CA SER A 155 -30.31 8.67 7.06
C SER A 155 -29.41 7.56 7.59
N ASP A 156 -28.76 6.79 6.71
CA ASP A 156 -28.14 5.52 7.08
C ASP A 156 -26.79 5.31 6.38
N GLY A 157 -25.83 4.77 7.12
CA GLY A 157 -24.55 4.31 6.61
C GLY A 157 -23.48 5.41 6.50
N ALA A 158 -22.26 4.97 6.21
CA ALA A 158 -21.15 5.84 5.84
C ALA A 158 -20.21 5.04 4.92
N THR A 159 -19.93 5.57 3.73
CA THR A 159 -19.13 4.83 2.73
C THR A 159 -17.77 4.41 3.28
N TRP A 160 -17.02 5.31 3.90
CA TRP A 160 -15.66 4.99 4.36
C TRP A 160 -15.63 3.88 5.43
N THR A 161 -16.59 3.85 6.37
CA THR A 161 -16.61 2.82 7.43
C THR A 161 -16.95 1.46 6.85
N LEU A 162 -17.93 1.41 5.94
CA LEU A 162 -18.33 0.18 5.27
C LEU A 162 -17.15 -0.41 4.50
N ILE A 163 -16.45 0.42 3.71
CA ILE A 163 -15.32 -0.02 2.90
C ILE A 163 -14.13 -0.47 3.76
N HIS A 164 -13.80 0.26 4.83
CA HIS A 164 -12.75 -0.17 5.74
C HIS A 164 -13.08 -1.53 6.38
N ASN A 165 -14.31 -1.72 6.86
CA ASN A 165 -14.74 -2.95 7.50
C ASN A 165 -14.77 -4.14 6.54
N ILE A 166 -15.22 -3.93 5.29
CA ILE A 166 -15.16 -4.96 4.24
C ILE A 166 -13.70 -5.31 3.96
N ALA A 167 -12.84 -4.31 3.71
CA ALA A 167 -11.44 -4.53 3.38
C ALA A 167 -10.70 -5.31 4.48
N ALA A 168 -10.89 -4.92 5.74
CA ALA A 168 -10.35 -5.63 6.89
C ALA A 168 -10.89 -7.06 7.02
N ARG A 169 -12.16 -7.30 6.67
CA ARG A 169 -12.80 -8.61 6.77
C ARG A 169 -12.33 -9.61 5.70
N VAL A 170 -11.95 -9.11 4.52
CA VAL A 170 -11.49 -9.93 3.39
C VAL A 170 -9.96 -10.03 3.30
N ASP A 171 -9.21 -9.30 4.15
CA ASP A 171 -7.76 -9.39 4.28
C ASP A 171 -7.30 -10.84 4.52
N ARG A 172 -6.33 -11.29 3.73
CA ARG A 172 -5.76 -12.65 3.81
C ARG A 172 -4.40 -12.73 3.12
N ALA A 173 -3.69 -13.83 3.33
CA ALA A 173 -2.35 -14.04 2.78
C ALA A 173 -2.27 -13.81 1.26
N GLU A 174 -3.31 -14.20 0.51
CA GLU A 174 -3.38 -14.01 -0.95
C GLU A 174 -3.58 -12.56 -1.37
N ALA A 175 -4.16 -11.71 -0.52
CA ALA A 175 -4.52 -10.34 -0.82
C ALA A 175 -4.52 -9.50 0.46
N ARG A 176 -3.39 -8.83 0.69
CA ARG A 176 -3.14 -8.07 1.92
C ARG A 176 -3.66 -6.65 1.80
N TYR A 177 -4.52 -6.21 2.71
CA TYR A 177 -5.03 -4.85 2.78
C TYR A 177 -3.95 -3.90 3.33
N ILE A 178 -3.51 -2.94 2.50
CA ILE A 178 -2.32 -2.13 2.79
C ILE A 178 -2.59 -0.63 2.90
N SER A 179 -3.61 -0.08 2.24
CA SER A 179 -3.95 1.34 2.39
C SER A 179 -5.41 1.65 2.13
N HIS A 180 -5.84 2.77 2.69
CA HIS A 180 -7.19 3.32 2.58
C HIS A 180 -7.12 4.83 2.56
N SER A 181 -7.90 5.48 1.70
CA SER A 181 -7.95 6.93 1.58
C SER A 181 -9.38 7.40 1.28
N LEU A 182 -9.75 8.51 1.91
CA LEU A 182 -11.00 9.21 1.64
C LEU A 182 -10.70 10.32 0.62
N VAL A 183 -11.50 10.40 -0.44
CA VAL A 183 -11.30 11.34 -1.53
C VAL A 183 -12.43 12.35 -1.53
N GLN A 184 -12.12 13.57 -1.10
CA GLN A 184 -13.07 14.68 -1.10
C GLN A 184 -13.28 15.15 -2.55
N LEU A 185 -14.50 14.98 -3.07
CA LEU A 185 -14.87 15.38 -4.43
C LEU A 185 -15.66 16.70 -4.42
N PHE A 186 -15.88 17.25 -5.61
CA PHE A 186 -16.71 18.44 -5.80
C PHE A 186 -18.15 18.18 -5.32
N PRO A 187 -18.72 19.02 -4.45
CA PRO A 187 -20.08 18.84 -3.96
C PRO A 187 -21.11 18.88 -5.09
N VAL A 188 -22.01 17.89 -5.13
CA VAL A 188 -23.11 17.83 -6.11
C VAL A 188 -24.46 17.65 -5.41
N PRO A 189 -25.56 18.23 -5.94
CA PRO A 189 -26.88 18.13 -5.30
C PRO A 189 -27.42 16.71 -5.12
N THR A 190 -26.91 15.76 -5.92
CA THR A 190 -27.36 14.37 -5.95
C THR A 190 -26.71 13.48 -4.89
N LYS A 191 -25.75 13.99 -4.09
CA LYS A 191 -25.00 13.20 -3.10
C LYS A 191 -25.31 13.56 -1.66
N THR A 192 -24.83 12.72 -0.75
CA THR A 192 -24.78 12.98 0.69
C THR A 192 -23.93 14.21 1.01
N GLN A 193 -24.05 14.71 2.24
CA GLN A 193 -23.59 16.04 2.65
C GLN A 193 -22.10 16.33 2.36
N ASN A 194 -21.24 15.31 2.32
CA ASN A 194 -19.80 15.49 2.20
C ASN A 194 -19.20 15.08 0.84
N CYS A 195 -19.93 14.42 -0.07
CA CYS A 195 -19.40 14.01 -1.39
C CYS A 195 -18.00 13.35 -1.35
N VAL A 196 -17.86 12.27 -0.55
CA VAL A 196 -16.58 11.58 -0.34
C VAL A 196 -16.63 10.18 -0.93
N ALA A 197 -15.74 9.89 -1.88
CA ALA A 197 -15.48 8.54 -2.35
C ALA A 197 -14.39 7.87 -1.50
N THR A 198 -14.33 6.55 -1.50
CA THR A 198 -13.32 5.77 -0.76
C THR A 198 -12.49 4.92 -1.71
N VAL A 199 -11.18 4.85 -1.47
CA VAL A 199 -10.27 3.95 -2.18
C VAL A 199 -9.49 3.09 -1.20
N VAL A 200 -9.36 1.80 -1.51
CA VAL A 200 -8.51 0.84 -0.79
C VAL A 200 -7.52 0.17 -1.72
N GLU A 201 -6.41 -0.26 -1.15
CA GLU A 201 -5.29 -0.87 -1.87
C GLU A 201 -4.97 -2.24 -1.25
N PHE A 202 -4.76 -3.22 -2.12
CA PHE A 202 -4.36 -4.57 -1.77
C PHE A 202 -3.05 -4.96 -2.47
N ALA A 203 -2.18 -5.66 -1.74
CA ALA A 203 -1.02 -6.36 -2.30
C ALA A 203 -1.40 -7.84 -2.50
N CYS A 204 -1.71 -8.21 -3.74
CA CYS A 204 -2.20 -9.53 -4.12
C CYS A 204 -1.06 -10.43 -4.59
N LEU A 205 -1.09 -11.71 -4.24
CA LEU A 205 -0.30 -12.69 -4.98
C LEU A 205 -0.85 -12.74 -6.43
N PRO A 206 0.02 -12.85 -7.46
CA PRO A 206 -0.41 -12.94 -8.85
C PRO A 206 -1.53 -13.96 -9.03
N GLU A 207 -2.59 -13.56 -9.74
CA GLU A 207 -3.79 -14.37 -10.05
C GLU A 207 -4.63 -14.86 -8.85
N ARG A 208 -4.25 -14.53 -7.60
CA ARG A 208 -4.94 -15.02 -6.38
C ARG A 208 -5.81 -13.97 -5.69
N GLY A 209 -5.96 -12.79 -6.28
CA GLY A 209 -6.79 -11.70 -5.75
C GLY A 209 -8.30 -11.83 -6.03
N GLU A 210 -8.72 -12.65 -7.00
CA GLU A 210 -10.09 -12.65 -7.51
C GLU A 210 -11.13 -13.16 -6.49
N ALA A 211 -10.78 -14.17 -5.69
CA ALA A 211 -11.65 -14.63 -4.62
C ALA A 211 -11.91 -13.51 -3.59
N MET A 212 -10.87 -12.72 -3.25
CA MET A 212 -10.98 -11.60 -2.32
C MET A 212 -11.89 -10.52 -2.88
N LEU A 213 -11.68 -10.19 -4.16
CA LEU A 213 -12.48 -9.21 -4.86
C LEU A 213 -13.96 -9.61 -4.97
N SER A 214 -14.23 -10.90 -5.19
CA SER A 214 -15.58 -11.46 -5.20
C SER A 214 -16.26 -11.32 -3.83
N ASP A 215 -15.57 -11.68 -2.75
CA ASP A 215 -16.08 -11.52 -1.38
C ASP A 215 -16.32 -10.05 -1.03
N PHE A 216 -15.40 -9.16 -1.42
CA PHE A 216 -15.52 -7.72 -1.24
C PHE A 216 -16.81 -7.20 -1.91
N LYS A 217 -17.02 -7.57 -3.19
CA LYS A 217 -18.21 -7.18 -3.95
C LYS A 217 -19.49 -7.76 -3.35
N ALA A 218 -19.46 -9.01 -2.87
CA ALA A 218 -20.61 -9.64 -2.25
C ALA A 218 -21.01 -8.95 -0.94
N LEU A 219 -20.04 -8.61 -0.09
CA LEU A 219 -20.27 -7.84 1.14
C LEU A 219 -20.79 -6.43 0.83
N LEU A 220 -20.21 -5.77 -0.19
CA LEU A 220 -20.66 -4.44 -0.61
C LEU A 220 -22.13 -4.46 -1.07
N ARG A 221 -22.53 -5.44 -1.89
CA ARG A 221 -23.93 -5.65 -2.29
C ARG A 221 -24.87 -5.94 -1.13
N LYS A 222 -24.39 -6.66 -0.11
CA LYS A 222 -25.19 -7.04 1.05
C LYS A 222 -25.44 -5.86 1.99
N TYR A 223 -24.45 -5.00 2.18
CA TYR A 223 -24.44 -3.99 3.24
C TYR A 223 -24.58 -2.55 2.75
N SER A 224 -24.39 -2.28 1.46
CA SER A 224 -24.74 -0.97 0.93
C SER A 224 -26.26 -0.77 0.98
N VAL A 225 -26.67 0.45 1.33
CA VAL A 225 -28.06 0.88 1.36
C VAL A 225 -28.46 1.73 0.15
N SER A 226 -27.53 1.93 -0.81
CA SER A 226 -27.76 2.71 -2.03
C SER A 226 -27.83 1.81 -3.26
N SER A 227 -28.84 2.02 -4.10
CA SER A 227 -28.92 1.39 -5.44
C SER A 227 -27.93 2.01 -6.44
N GLN A 228 -27.30 3.12 -6.07
CA GLN A 228 -26.40 3.90 -6.91
C GLN A 228 -24.93 3.58 -6.66
N THR A 229 -24.62 2.55 -5.88
CA THR A 229 -23.24 2.16 -5.58
C THR A 229 -22.41 1.90 -6.83
N GLY A 230 -21.28 2.61 -6.89
CA GLY A 230 -20.24 2.40 -7.87
C GLY A 230 -19.07 1.64 -7.27
N MET A 231 -18.52 0.70 -8.03
CA MET A 231 -17.29 -0.01 -7.65
C MET A 231 -16.41 -0.15 -8.90
N ALA A 232 -15.19 0.35 -8.80
CA ALA A 232 -14.19 0.33 -9.87
C ALA A 232 -12.89 -0.31 -9.36
N VAL A 233 -12.19 -1.05 -10.22
CA VAL A 233 -10.97 -1.77 -9.88
C VAL A 233 -9.88 -1.44 -10.89
N PHE A 234 -8.74 -0.97 -10.39
CA PHE A 234 -7.51 -0.84 -11.16
C PHE A 234 -6.54 -1.95 -10.75
N ARG A 235 -5.97 -2.63 -11.74
CA ARG A 235 -4.87 -3.59 -11.56
C ARG A 235 -3.67 -3.05 -12.30
N GLY A 236 -2.57 -2.86 -11.58
CA GLY A 236 -1.36 -2.26 -12.13
C GLY A 236 -0.60 -1.50 -11.08
N TYR A 237 0.67 -1.22 -11.38
CA TYR A 237 1.59 -0.62 -10.41
C TYR A 237 1.28 0.85 -10.08
N ASP A 238 0.92 1.65 -11.09
CA ASP A 238 0.76 3.10 -10.96
C ASP A 238 -0.57 3.59 -11.60
N PRO A 239 -1.53 4.07 -10.79
CA PRO A 239 -2.80 4.61 -11.29
C PRO A 239 -2.69 6.08 -11.77
N SER A 240 -1.49 6.64 -11.93
CA SER A 240 -1.28 8.07 -12.25
C SER A 240 -1.95 8.55 -13.54
N SER A 241 -2.22 7.66 -14.49
CA SER A 241 -3.00 7.99 -15.70
C SER A 241 -4.41 8.51 -15.39
N LEU A 242 -4.99 8.13 -14.25
CA LEU A 242 -6.30 8.61 -13.79
C LEU A 242 -6.24 9.94 -13.03
N LEU A 243 -5.04 10.43 -12.67
CA LEU A 243 -4.90 11.62 -11.84
C LEU A 243 -5.56 12.88 -12.46
N PRO A 244 -5.45 13.16 -13.78
CA PRO A 244 -6.15 14.29 -14.39
C PRO A 244 -7.67 14.22 -14.20
N PHE A 245 -8.27 13.04 -14.39
CA PHE A 245 -9.69 12.81 -14.17
C PHE A 245 -10.08 12.96 -12.69
N GLY A 246 -9.32 12.32 -11.79
CA GLY A 246 -9.54 12.42 -10.35
C GLY A 246 -9.47 13.86 -9.84
N GLN A 247 -8.48 14.63 -10.28
CA GLN A 247 -8.35 16.05 -9.93
C GLN A 247 -9.50 16.91 -10.49
N ARG A 248 -9.95 16.64 -11.72
CA ARG A 248 -11.11 17.31 -12.31
C ARG A 248 -12.37 17.07 -11.46
N CYS A 249 -12.61 15.83 -11.02
CA CYS A 249 -13.72 15.48 -10.14
C CYS A 249 -13.66 16.15 -8.75
N LYS A 250 -12.48 16.61 -8.31
CA LYS A 250 -12.34 17.40 -7.07
C LYS A 250 -12.72 18.87 -7.26
N ARG A 251 -12.68 19.40 -8.49
CA ARG A 251 -12.89 20.83 -8.81
C ARG A 251 -14.25 21.15 -9.40
N GLU A 252 -14.84 20.21 -10.13
CA GLU A 252 -16.09 20.45 -10.86
C GLU A 252 -16.98 19.22 -10.91
N ARG A 253 -18.23 19.45 -11.30
CA ARG A 253 -19.17 18.38 -11.63
C ARG A 253 -18.81 17.82 -13.02
N VAL A 254 -18.52 16.52 -13.06
CA VAL A 254 -18.27 15.78 -14.30
C VAL A 254 -19.47 14.94 -14.71
N GLN A 255 -19.50 14.50 -15.96
CA GLN A 255 -20.53 13.60 -16.47
C GLN A 255 -20.11 12.13 -16.31
N LEU A 256 -21.07 11.23 -16.48
CA LEU A 256 -20.80 9.80 -16.40
C LEU A 256 -19.88 9.33 -17.54
N GLU A 257 -20.09 9.87 -18.74
CA GLU A 257 -19.34 9.53 -19.95
C GLU A 257 -17.84 9.78 -19.76
N ASP A 258 -17.48 10.86 -19.06
CA ASP A 258 -16.09 11.18 -18.70
C ASP A 258 -15.45 10.07 -17.85
N ALA A 259 -16.20 9.52 -16.87
CA ALA A 259 -15.72 8.47 -16.00
C ALA A 259 -15.55 7.14 -16.76
N LEU A 260 -16.47 6.84 -17.69
CA LEU A 260 -16.40 5.64 -18.52
C LEU A 260 -15.21 5.71 -19.50
N GLU A 261 -14.96 6.89 -20.06
CA GLU A 261 -13.80 7.13 -20.93
C GLU A 261 -12.49 6.98 -20.15
N ALA A 262 -12.34 7.67 -19.02
CA ALA A 262 -11.17 7.56 -18.17
C ALA A 262 -10.93 6.10 -17.71
N ALA A 263 -11.99 5.39 -17.35
CA ALA A 263 -11.89 3.98 -16.97
C ALA A 263 -11.37 3.11 -18.13
N ARG A 264 -11.92 3.29 -19.34
CA ARG A 264 -11.51 2.55 -20.53
C ARG A 264 -10.06 2.81 -20.92
N GLU A 265 -9.63 4.07 -20.92
CA GLU A 265 -8.26 4.47 -21.29
C GLU A 265 -7.21 3.95 -20.30
N SER A 266 -7.56 3.87 -19.02
CA SER A 266 -6.66 3.41 -17.95
C SER A 266 -6.81 1.91 -17.62
N GLY A 267 -7.61 1.15 -18.38
CA GLY A 267 -7.81 -0.29 -18.13
C GLY A 267 -8.54 -0.62 -16.81
N VAL A 268 -9.32 0.32 -16.29
CA VAL A 268 -10.11 0.16 -15.07
C VAL A 268 -11.35 -0.69 -15.35
N GLN A 269 -11.62 -1.65 -14.47
CA GLN A 269 -12.82 -2.48 -14.54
C GLN A 269 -13.93 -1.93 -13.65
N ILE A 270 -15.10 -1.67 -14.22
CA ILE A 270 -16.30 -1.28 -13.47
C ILE A 270 -17.07 -2.55 -13.08
N LEU A 271 -17.21 -2.80 -11.78
CA LEU A 271 -17.87 -3.99 -11.24
C LEU A 271 -19.28 -3.73 -10.71
N MET A 272 -19.59 -2.48 -10.37
CA MET A 272 -20.93 -2.01 -10.04
C MET A 272 -21.14 -0.66 -10.73
N ASN A 273 -22.22 -0.55 -11.52
CA ASN A 273 -22.46 0.51 -12.50
C ASN A 273 -23.48 1.55 -12.04
N GLY A 274 -23.70 1.70 -10.73
CA GLY A 274 -24.50 2.79 -10.19
C GLY A 274 -23.82 4.16 -10.40
N HIS A 275 -24.54 5.25 -10.13
CA HIS A 275 -24.03 6.61 -10.34
C HIS A 275 -22.73 6.92 -9.55
N GLY A 276 -22.47 6.20 -8.45
CA GLY A 276 -21.20 6.25 -7.71
C GLY A 276 -19.96 5.89 -8.54
N GLN A 277 -20.11 5.33 -9.75
CA GLN A 277 -18.95 4.96 -10.58
C GLN A 277 -18.05 6.14 -10.93
N ILE A 278 -18.60 7.37 -11.00
CA ILE A 278 -17.81 8.60 -11.17
C ILE A 278 -16.80 8.74 -10.02
N GLY A 279 -17.28 8.68 -8.78
CA GLY A 279 -16.40 8.82 -7.61
C GLY A 279 -15.51 7.62 -7.38
N ALA A 280 -16.00 6.41 -7.67
CA ALA A 280 -15.21 5.19 -7.62
C ALA A 280 -13.98 5.27 -8.54
N VAL A 281 -14.14 5.70 -9.79
CA VAL A 281 -13.02 5.88 -10.73
C VAL A 281 -12.13 7.06 -10.30
N ALA A 282 -12.74 8.18 -9.89
CA ALA A 282 -12.01 9.37 -9.48
C ALA A 282 -11.11 9.16 -8.25
N ALA A 283 -11.46 8.20 -7.38
CA ALA A 283 -10.72 7.92 -6.15
C ALA A 283 -9.46 7.09 -6.37
N LEU A 284 -9.40 6.26 -7.41
CA LEU A 284 -8.28 5.34 -7.71
C LEU A 284 -6.88 5.98 -7.67
N PRO A 285 -6.60 7.13 -8.33
CA PRO A 285 -5.26 7.74 -8.33
C PRO A 285 -4.83 8.30 -6.96
N PHE A 286 -5.76 8.42 -6.01
CA PHE A 286 -5.49 8.91 -4.66
C PHE A 286 -5.22 7.78 -3.65
N CYS A 287 -5.06 6.54 -4.12
CA CYS A 287 -4.66 5.43 -3.24
C CYS A 287 -3.35 5.78 -2.51
N ALA A 288 -3.27 5.47 -1.22
CA ALA A 288 -2.11 5.78 -0.39
C ALA A 288 -1.70 7.28 -0.43
N ARG A 289 -2.68 8.18 -0.56
CA ARG A 289 -2.49 9.64 -0.44
C ARG A 289 -3.52 10.26 0.52
N PRO A 290 -3.70 9.69 1.73
CA PRO A 290 -4.82 10.05 2.61
C PRO A 290 -4.83 11.53 3.00
N ASP A 291 -3.67 12.15 3.20
CA ASP A 291 -3.57 13.56 3.61
C ASP A 291 -3.86 14.52 2.45
N GLU A 292 -3.44 14.17 1.23
CA GLU A 292 -3.70 14.96 0.03
C GLU A 292 -5.17 14.83 -0.41
N SER A 293 -5.72 13.63 -0.33
CA SER A 293 -7.00 13.29 -0.95
C SER A 293 -8.21 13.88 -0.22
N VAL A 294 -8.07 14.20 1.06
CA VAL A 294 -9.13 14.82 1.88
C VAL A 294 -9.24 16.33 1.69
N VAL A 295 -8.22 16.97 1.10
CA VAL A 295 -8.26 18.42 0.82
C VAL A 295 -9.23 18.67 -0.34
N PRO A 296 -10.21 19.58 -0.23
CA PRO A 296 -11.08 19.96 -1.34
C PRO A 296 -10.29 20.44 -2.57
N GLY A 297 -10.83 20.25 -3.77
CA GLY A 297 -10.21 20.81 -4.97
C GLY A 297 -10.25 22.35 -4.95
N ALA A 298 -9.14 22.96 -5.36
CA ALA A 298 -9.05 24.41 -5.61
C ALA A 298 -9.54 24.77 -7.01
#